data_AF-A0A6L7SWV5-F1
#
_entry.id   AF-A0A6L7SWV5-F1
#
_cell.length_a   1.000
_cell.length_b   1.000
_cell.length_c   1.000
_cell.angle_alpha   90.00
_cell.angle_beta   90.00
_cell.angle_gamma   90.00
#
_symmetry.space_group_name_H-M   'P 1'
#
loop_
_entity.id
_entity.type
_entity.pdbx_description
1 polymer ?
#
loop_
_entity_poly.entity_id
_entity_poly.type
_entity_poly.pdbx_seq_one_letter_code
_entity_poly.pdbx_strand_id
1 'polypeptide(L)'
;MTLDTYNLPPKISLSEKRLTVILARDEALVCAFCPELDLVTEMATPNEALEDMLEAMQDYAAEYLEELAIYQNAPNRGHHLPYIQAIAACKDAWDIRMLIEIQHGRIQV
;
A
#
# COMPACT_ATOMS: atom_id res chain seq x y z
N MET A 1 -43.54 -6.20 25.76
CA MET A 1 -42.32 -6.98 25.55
C MET A 1 -41.71 -6.49 24.24
N THR A 2 -41.00 -5.37 24.29
CA THR A 2 -40.31 -4.78 23.15
C THR A 2 -38.91 -5.37 23.13
N LEU A 3 -38.53 -5.97 22.00
CA LEU A 3 -37.20 -6.52 21.77
C LEU A 3 -36.23 -5.35 21.66
N ASP A 4 -35.49 -5.11 22.74
CA ASP A 4 -34.35 -4.19 22.72
C ASP A 4 -33.36 -4.72 21.68
N THR A 5 -33.18 -3.92 20.63
CA THR A 5 -32.21 -4.14 19.58
C THR A 5 -30.83 -4.23 20.23
N TYR A 6 -30.28 -5.45 20.23
CA TYR A 6 -28.96 -5.76 20.79
C TYR A 6 -27.92 -4.77 20.25
N ASN A 7 -27.33 -4.01 21.17
CA ASN A 7 -26.16 -3.17 20.93
C ASN A 7 -24.95 -4.11 20.78
N LEU A 8 -24.83 -4.75 19.61
CA LEU A 8 -23.72 -5.66 19.32
C LEU A 8 -22.40 -4.89 19.44
N PRO A 9 -21.37 -5.47 20.08
CA PRO A 9 -20.07 -4.82 20.16
C PRO A 9 -19.52 -4.60 18.75
N PRO A 10 -18.75 -3.51 18.53
CA PRO A 10 -18.16 -3.26 17.23
C PRO A 10 -17.27 -4.45 16.82
N LYS A 11 -17.42 -4.90 15.57
CA LYS A 11 -16.56 -5.93 14.99
C LYS A 11 -15.39 -5.25 14.27
N ILE A 12 -14.17 -5.50 14.74
CA ILE A 12 -12.94 -5.04 14.08
C ILE A 12 -12.44 -6.16 13.18
N SER A 13 -12.15 -5.83 11.93
CA SER A 13 -11.48 -6.74 10.97
C SER A 13 -10.02 -6.33 10.81
N LEU A 14 -9.16 -7.33 10.64
CA LEU A 14 -7.74 -7.16 10.34
C LEU A 14 -7.42 -7.97 9.07
N SER A 15 -6.45 -7.48 8.30
CA SER A 15 -5.92 -8.18 7.13
C SER A 15 -4.49 -8.62 7.41
N GLU A 16 -4.10 -9.76 6.85
CA GLU A 16 -2.69 -10.16 6.83
C GLU A 16 -1.89 -9.16 5.99
N LYS A 17 -0.72 -8.77 6.50
CA LYS A 17 0.19 -7.87 5.79
C LYS A 17 0.83 -8.59 4.62
N ARG A 18 0.87 -7.92 3.47
CA ARG A 18 1.40 -8.44 2.20
C ARG A 18 2.53 -7.60 1.63
N LEU A 19 2.55 -6.32 1.97
CA LEU A 19 3.43 -5.30 1.40
C LEU A 19 4.15 -4.58 2.53
N THR A 20 5.34 -4.06 2.26
CA THR A 20 6.09 -3.24 3.21
C THR A 20 6.21 -1.82 2.67
N VAL A 21 5.99 -0.82 3.51
CA VAL A 21 6.34 0.58 3.22
C VAL A 21 7.40 1.03 4.22
N ILE A 22 8.58 1.32 3.71
CA ILE A 22 9.71 1.84 4.50
C ILE A 22 9.69 3.35 4.39
N LEU A 23 9.41 4.04 5.50
CA LEU A 23 9.54 5.50 5.61
C LEU A 23 10.96 5.84 6.08
N ALA A 24 11.82 6.23 5.14
CA ALA A 24 13.20 6.57 5.38
C ALA A 24 13.40 8.09 5.37
N ARG A 25 13.98 8.65 6.44
CA ARG A 25 14.34 10.07 6.47
C ARG A 25 15.63 10.34 5.72
N ASP A 26 15.63 11.44 4.96
CA ASP A 26 16.80 12.03 4.33
C ASP A 26 16.80 13.55 4.58
N GLU A 27 17.57 13.99 5.57
CA GLU A 27 17.66 15.39 6.03
C GLU A 27 16.32 16.14 6.11
N ALA A 28 15.90 16.79 5.02
CA ALA A 28 14.69 17.60 4.91
C ALA A 28 13.46 16.85 4.35
N LEU A 29 13.64 15.65 3.80
CA LEU A 29 12.61 14.87 3.11
C LEU A 29 12.42 13.49 3.76
N VAL A 30 11.32 12.84 3.39
CA VAL A 30 10.99 11.47 3.76
C VAL A 30 10.65 10.69 2.50
N CYS A 31 11.41 9.64 2.26
CA CYS A 31 11.14 8.69 1.19
C CYS A 31 10.27 7.56 1.71
N ALA A 32 9.17 7.26 1.01
CA ALA A 32 8.46 6.01 1.19
C ALA A 32 8.93 5.04 0.10
N PHE A 33 9.33 3.83 0.49
CA PHE A 33 9.78 2.81 -0.45
C PHE A 33 9.00 1.51 -0.22
N CYS A 34 8.47 0.93 -1.30
CA CYS A 34 7.83 -0.38 -1.31
C CYS A 34 8.70 -1.38 -2.10
N PRO A 35 9.49 -2.23 -1.41
CA PRO A 35 10.39 -3.16 -2.07
C PRO A 35 9.69 -4.17 -2.97
N GLU A 36 8.49 -4.62 -2.59
CA GLU A 36 7.75 -5.65 -3.31
C GLU A 36 7.19 -5.16 -4.66
N LEU A 37 7.05 -3.85 -4.84
CA LEU A 37 6.55 -3.22 -6.07
C LEU A 37 7.60 -2.36 -6.78
N ASP A 38 8.78 -2.20 -6.18
CA ASP A 38 9.83 -1.28 -6.63
C ASP A 38 9.31 0.15 -6.83
N LEU A 39 8.44 0.60 -5.91
CA LEU A 39 7.87 1.94 -5.90
C LEU A 39 8.57 2.81 -4.87
N VAL A 40 8.81 4.07 -5.22
CA VAL A 40 9.37 5.08 -4.34
C VAL A 40 8.63 6.40 -4.52
N THR A 41 8.36 7.07 -3.41
CA THR A 41 7.85 8.45 -3.36
C THR A 41 8.67 9.26 -2.37
N GLU A 42 8.66 10.58 -2.50
CA GLU A 42 9.46 11.50 -1.67
C GLU A 42 8.64 12.75 -1.36
N MET A 43 8.43 13.01 -0.07
CA MET A 43 7.66 14.16 0.40
C MET A 43 8.30 14.82 1.63
N ALA A 44 7.79 15.99 2.02
CA ALA A 44 8.33 16.75 3.16
C ALA A 44 8.05 16.08 4.52
N THR A 45 6.97 15.29 4.62
CA THR A 45 6.59 14.64 5.88
C THR A 45 6.30 13.14 5.72
N PRO A 46 6.40 12.34 6.80
CA PRO A 46 6.08 10.91 6.73
C PRO A 46 4.64 10.62 6.32
N ASN A 47 3.69 11.47 6.70
CA ASN A 47 2.29 11.29 6.33
C ASN A 47 2.08 11.57 4.85
N GLU A 48 2.62 12.67 4.33
CA GLU A 48 2.53 12.99 2.90
C GLU A 48 3.20 11.91 2.05
N ALA A 49 4.38 11.42 2.44
CA ALA A 49 5.07 10.35 1.73
C ALA A 49 4.25 9.06 1.71
N LEU A 50 3.56 8.75 2.82
CA LEU A 50 2.68 7.60 2.90
C LEU A 50 1.41 7.78 2.05
N GLU A 51 0.75 8.93 2.06
CA GLU A 51 -0.42 9.17 1.19
C GLU A 51 -0.03 9.06 -0.28
N ASP A 52 1.08 9.68 -0.68
CA ASP A 52 1.59 9.65 -2.05
C ASP A 52 1.96 8.21 -2.48
N MET A 53 2.53 7.41 -1.56
CA MET A 53 2.79 5.99 -1.81
C MET A 53 1.50 5.19 -2.01
N LEU A 54 0.43 5.48 -1.27
CA LEU A 54 -0.85 4.77 -1.42
C LEU A 54 -1.53 5.11 -2.76
N GLU A 55 -1.45 6.37 -3.20
CA GLU A 55 -1.90 6.81 -4.52
C GLU A 55 -1.07 6.13 -5.62
N ALA A 56 0.26 6.16 -5.52
CA ALA A 56 1.15 5.49 -6.47
C ALA A 56 0.90 3.97 -6.56
N MET A 57 0.59 3.30 -5.45
CA MET A 57 0.21 1.89 -5.44
C MET A 57 -1.11 1.64 -6.20
N GLN A 58 -2.11 2.51 -6.04
CA GLN A 58 -3.39 2.40 -6.73
C GLN A 58 -3.22 2.62 -8.24
N ASP A 59 -2.52 3.68 -8.61
CA ASP A 59 -2.26 4.03 -10.01
C ASP A 59 -1.45 2.94 -10.71
N TYR A 60 -0.38 2.45 -10.05
CA TYR A 60 0.42 1.36 -10.59
C TYR A 60 -0.39 0.06 -10.75
N ALA A 61 -1.28 -0.26 -9.81
CA ALA A 61 -2.14 -1.43 -9.94
C ALA A 61 -3.15 -1.30 -11.09
N ALA A 62 -3.72 -0.12 -11.28
CA ALA A 62 -4.63 0.15 -12.39
C ALA A 62 -3.91 0.03 -13.74
N GLU A 63 -2.75 0.69 -13.90
CA GLU A 63 -1.95 0.64 -15.13
C GLU A 63 -1.45 -0.78 -15.42
N TYR A 64 -0.96 -1.49 -14.40
CA TYR A 64 -0.50 -2.87 -14.55
C TYR A 64 -1.62 -3.77 -15.11
N LEU A 65 -2.86 -3.60 -14.64
CA LEU A 65 -3.99 -4.41 -15.11
C LEU A 65 -4.49 -4.00 -16.50
N GLU A 66 -4.43 -2.71 -16.83
CA GLU A 66 -4.73 -2.21 -18.18
C GLU A 66 -3.75 -2.80 -19.21
N GLU A 67 -2.47 -2.84 -18.86
CA GLU A 67 -1.37 -3.31 -19.72
C GLU A 67 -0.79 -4.66 -19.26
N LEU A 68 -1.67 -5.55 -18.78
CA LEU A 68 -1.29 -6.81 -18.11
C LEU A 68 -0.28 -7.65 -18.90
N ALA A 69 -0.48 -7.77 -20.22
CA ALA A 69 0.40 -8.57 -21.06
C ALA A 69 1.82 -7.98 -21.15
N ILE A 70 1.96 -6.65 -21.08
CA ILE A 70 3.26 -5.98 -21.10
C ILE A 70 3.94 -6.18 -19.75
N TYR A 71 3.24 -5.81 -18.67
CA TYR A 71 3.80 -5.82 -17.32
C TYR A 71 4.14 -7.22 -16.80
N GLN A 72 3.27 -8.21 -17.05
CA GLN A 72 3.51 -9.59 -16.60
C GLN A 72 4.74 -10.22 -17.26
N ASN A 73 5.09 -9.80 -18.47
CA ASN A 73 6.24 -10.32 -19.22
C ASN A 73 7.48 -9.43 -19.09
N ALA A 74 7.38 -8.27 -18.44
CA ALA A 74 8.51 -7.37 -18.25
C ALA A 74 9.50 -7.94 -17.21
N PRO A 75 10.82 -7.76 -17.42
CA PRO A 75 11.83 -8.12 -16.44
C PRO A 75 11.53 -7.49 -15.07
N ASN A 76 11.69 -8.25 -14.01
CA ASN A 76 11.46 -7.79 -12.64
C ASN A 76 10.03 -7.28 -12.33
N ARG A 77 9.01 -7.58 -13.16
CA ARG A 77 7.63 -7.12 -12.90
C ARG A 77 6.59 -8.22 -12.85
N GLY A 78 6.83 -9.36 -13.51
CA GLY A 78 5.88 -10.47 -13.51
C GLY A 78 5.52 -11.01 -12.11
N HIS A 79 6.42 -10.87 -11.13
CA HIS A 79 6.16 -11.28 -9.76
C HIS A 79 5.30 -10.28 -8.96
N HIS A 80 4.96 -9.11 -9.53
CA HIS A 80 4.14 -8.11 -8.84
C HIS A 80 2.65 -8.49 -8.84
N LEU A 81 2.22 -9.34 -9.79
CA LEU A 81 0.81 -9.65 -10.03
C LEU A 81 0.00 -10.03 -8.76
N PRO A 82 0.48 -10.86 -7.82
CA PRO A 82 -0.26 -11.19 -6.60
C PRO A 82 -0.53 -9.97 -5.71
N TYR A 83 0.38 -8.99 -5.69
CA TYR A 83 0.21 -7.74 -4.94
C TYR A 83 -0.74 -6.79 -5.66
N ILE A 84 -0.61 -6.69 -6.99
CA ILE A 84 -1.53 -5.91 -7.85
C ILE A 84 -2.98 -6.39 -7.66
N GLN A 85 -3.20 -7.70 -7.66
CA GLN A 85 -4.52 -8.27 -7.41
C GLN A 85 -5.07 -7.96 -6.00
N ALA A 86 -4.19 -7.94 -4.99
CA ALA A 86 -4.59 -7.59 -3.63
C ALA A 86 -4.99 -6.10 -3.53
N ILE A 87 -4.20 -5.20 -4.15
CA ILE A 87 -4.49 -3.76 -4.20
C ILE A 87 -5.77 -3.48 -4.99
N ALA A 88 -5.95 -4.12 -6.15
CA ALA A 88 -7.15 -3.94 -6.97
C ALA A 88 -8.45 -4.44 -6.29
N ALA A 89 -8.33 -5.31 -5.28
CA ALA A 89 -9.47 -5.75 -4.48
C ALA A 89 -9.83 -4.78 -3.33
N CYS A 90 -8.98 -3.80 -3.04
CA CYS A 90 -9.23 -2.75 -2.06
C CYS A 90 -10.25 -1.74 -2.60
N LYS A 91 -11.11 -1.20 -1.72
CA LYS A 91 -12.13 -0.22 -2.09
C LYS A 91 -11.65 1.22 -1.96
N ASP A 92 -10.69 1.45 -1.07
CA ASP A 92 -10.15 2.76 -0.76
C ASP A 92 -8.72 2.65 -0.21
N ALA A 93 -8.10 3.79 0.08
CA ALA A 93 -6.78 3.85 0.68
C ALA A 93 -6.72 3.18 2.07
N TRP A 94 -7.84 3.08 2.79
CA TRP A 94 -7.88 2.41 4.09
C TRP A 94 -7.70 0.90 3.96
N ASP A 95 -8.33 0.30 2.96
CA ASP A 95 -8.13 -1.12 2.66
C ASP A 95 -6.67 -1.42 2.31
N ILE A 96 -5.98 -0.55 1.57
CA ILE A 96 -4.55 -0.71 1.26
C ILE A 96 -3.69 -0.58 2.51
N ARG A 97 -4.01 0.36 3.42
CA ARG A 97 -3.35 0.48 4.74
C ARG A 97 -3.44 -0.82 5.53
N MET A 98 -4.54 -1.56 5.40
CA MET A 98 -4.66 -2.86 6.05
C MET A 98 -3.70 -3.91 5.46
N LEU A 99 -3.30 -3.80 4.19
CA LEU A 99 -2.36 -4.71 3.52
C LEU A 99 -0.88 -4.39 3.78
N ILE A 100 -0.54 -3.16 4.14
CA ILE A 100 0.86 -2.75 4.32
C ILE A 100 1.34 -2.85 5.77
N GLU A 101 2.59 -3.27 5.96
CA GLU A 101 3.35 -3.06 7.19
C GLU A 101 4.19 -1.79 7.03
N ILE A 102 4.16 -0.89 8.02
CA ILE A 102 4.94 0.36 7.99
C ILE A 102 6.20 0.18 8.82
N GLN A 103 7.35 0.30 8.17
CA GLN A 103 8.65 0.29 8.81
C GLN A 103 9.30 1.68 8.71
N HIS A 104 10.22 1.97 9.62
CA HIS A 104 10.91 3.27 9.66
C HIS A 104 12.41 3.05 9.52
N GLY A 105 13.05 3.89 8.71
CA GLY A 105 14.48 3.81 8.41
C GLY A 105 15.16 5.17 8.28
N ARG A 106 16.42 5.13 7.86
CA ARG A 106 17.21 6.29 7.46
C ARG A 106 17.97 5.93 6.19
N ILE A 107 18.06 6.89 5.27
CA ILE A 107 18.95 6.73 4.12
C ILE A 107 20.39 6.80 4.62
N GLN A 108 21.21 5.85 4.20
CA GLN A 108 22.66 5.84 4.42
C GLN A 108 23.31 5.82 3.04
N VAL A 109 24.10 6.85 2.74
CA VAL A 109 24.92 6.99 1.53
C VAL A 109 26.40 6.81 1.87
#